data_AF-A0A7C7XH18-F1
#
_entry.id   AF-A0A7C7XH18-F1
#
_cell.length_a   1.000
_cell.length_b   1.000
_cell.length_c   1.000
_cell.angle_alpha   90.00
_cell.angle_beta   90.00
_cell.angle_gamma   90.00
#
_symmetry.space_group_name_H-M   'P 1'
#
loop_
_entity.id
_entity.type
_entity.pdbx_description
1 polymer ?
#
loop_
_entity_poly.entity_id
_entity_poly.type
_entity_poly.pdbx_seq_one_letter_code
_entity_poly.pdbx_strand_id
1 'polypeptide(L)'
;MNLSNFKKEIKKLDIDFLQSILDGSALVMVEDQSLGLGSSNGAFVIFWIEDEEFLSLNNLQEYLIKEAEDLLQNYYEHSPISKEYFEKTLLSLMDEHGKAAFVSQPGGMPEKSLITSNGDLLVLTEEDYIFKYGLYLNLEDKLNPKISALKAKHWIQSGTAYNDYIAVNVFRFSSIE
;
A
#
# COMPACT_ATOMS: atom_id res chain seq x y z
N MET A 1 -0.84 0.11 4.54
CA MET A 1 -0.81 0.64 5.91
C MET A 1 0.60 1.15 6.15
N ASN A 2 0.78 2.41 6.53
CA ASN A 2 2.12 2.91 6.86
C ASN A 2 2.60 2.41 8.24
N LEU A 3 3.92 2.48 8.48
CA LEU A 3 4.56 1.99 9.71
C LEU A 3 4.00 2.59 10.99
N SER A 4 3.64 3.88 10.98
CA SER A 4 3.06 4.55 12.14
C SER A 4 1.72 3.94 12.53
N ASN A 5 0.85 3.70 11.54
CA ASN A 5 -0.45 3.07 11.78
C ASN A 5 -0.29 1.59 12.15
N PHE A 6 0.65 0.87 11.53
CA PHE A 6 0.92 -0.53 11.88
C PHE A 6 1.33 -0.69 13.35
N LYS A 7 2.28 0.12 13.83
CA LYS A 7 2.67 0.15 15.24
C LYS A 7 1.52 0.54 16.18
N LYS A 8 0.58 1.38 15.73
CA LYS A 8 -0.62 1.73 16.52
C LYS A 8 -1.59 0.56 16.59
N GLU A 9 -1.82 -0.16 15.51
CA GLU A 9 -2.71 -1.32 15.48
C GLU A 9 -2.14 -2.48 16.33
N ILE A 10 -0.83 -2.75 16.27
CA ILE A 10 -0.19 -3.75 17.15
C ILE A 10 -0.43 -3.44 18.64
N LYS A 11 -0.34 -2.17 19.03
CA LYS A 11 -0.59 -1.74 20.42
C LYS A 11 -2.04 -1.87 20.87
N LYS A 12 -2.98 -1.97 19.93
CA LYS A 12 -4.41 -2.13 20.23
C LYS A 12 -4.85 -3.60 20.28
N LEU A 13 -3.98 -4.53 19.89
CA LEU A 13 -4.28 -5.96 19.96
C LEU A 13 -4.59 -6.33 21.41
N ASP A 14 -5.73 -6.98 21.62
CA ASP A 14 -6.15 -7.44 22.92
C ASP A 14 -5.54 -8.81 23.27
N ILE A 15 -5.81 -9.24 24.50
CA ILE A 15 -5.28 -10.49 25.06
C ILE A 15 -5.72 -11.69 24.23
N ASP A 16 -6.98 -11.73 23.81
CA ASP A 16 -7.55 -12.87 23.08
C ASP A 16 -6.93 -12.97 21.68
N PHE A 17 -6.67 -11.82 21.03
CA PHE A 17 -5.99 -11.75 19.75
C PHE A 17 -4.53 -12.25 19.84
N LEU A 18 -3.77 -11.75 20.82
CA LEU A 18 -2.38 -12.16 21.02
C LEU A 18 -2.29 -13.64 21.40
N GLN A 19 -3.23 -14.13 22.22
CA GLN A 19 -3.29 -15.56 22.58
C GLN A 19 -3.56 -16.42 21.35
N SER A 20 -4.44 -15.98 20.45
CA SER A 20 -4.72 -16.71 19.21
C SER A 20 -3.47 -16.85 18.33
N ILE A 21 -2.58 -15.86 18.32
CA ILE A 21 -1.28 -15.95 17.62
C ILE A 21 -0.37 -16.98 18.30
N LEU A 22 -0.26 -16.97 19.64
CA LEU A 22 0.49 -17.99 20.38
C LEU A 22 -0.04 -19.41 20.13
N ASP A 23 -1.34 -19.54 19.93
CA ASP A 23 -2.01 -20.80 19.64
C ASP A 23 -1.89 -21.24 18.15
N GLY A 24 -1.15 -20.49 17.34
CA GLY A 24 -0.80 -20.84 15.96
C GLY A 24 -1.55 -20.07 14.87
N SER A 25 -2.32 -19.04 15.21
CA SER A 25 -2.91 -18.15 14.21
C SER A 25 -1.86 -17.20 13.62
N ALA A 26 -2.04 -16.82 12.36
CA ALA A 26 -1.21 -15.81 11.71
C ALA A 26 -1.79 -14.40 11.90
N LEU A 27 -0.92 -13.41 12.05
CA LEU A 27 -1.23 -12.00 11.92
C LEU A 27 -1.34 -11.66 10.43
N VAL A 28 -2.49 -11.14 10.00
CA VAL A 28 -2.75 -10.80 8.60
C VAL A 28 -3.08 -9.32 8.41
N MET A 29 -2.74 -8.78 7.23
CA MET A 29 -3.14 -7.45 6.79
C MET A 29 -4.59 -7.47 6.29
N VAL A 30 -5.42 -6.54 6.77
CA VAL A 30 -6.80 -6.36 6.29
C VAL A 30 -6.89 -5.00 5.59
N GLU A 31 -6.96 -5.05 4.26
CA GLU A 31 -7.18 -3.88 3.38
C GLU A 31 -6.29 -2.66 3.71
N ASP A 32 -5.06 -2.90 4.17
CA ASP A 32 -4.11 -1.85 4.55
C ASP A 32 -4.61 -0.90 5.65
N GLN A 33 -5.65 -1.30 6.37
CA GLN A 33 -6.39 -0.46 7.31
C GLN A 33 -6.43 -1.02 8.73
N SER A 34 -6.42 -2.34 8.88
CA SER A 34 -6.42 -3.00 10.19
C SER A 34 -5.64 -4.30 10.17
N LEU A 35 -5.48 -4.90 11.35
CA LEU A 35 -4.89 -6.22 11.55
C LEU A 35 -5.97 -7.25 11.85
N GLY A 36 -5.77 -8.46 11.35
CA GLY A 36 -6.67 -9.59 11.56
C GLY A 36 -5.92 -10.86 11.92
N LEU A 37 -6.69 -11.91 12.20
CA LEU A 37 -6.20 -13.28 12.38
C LEU A 37 -6.52 -14.10 11.14
N GLY A 38 -5.58 -14.95 10.73
CA GLY A 38 -5.74 -15.87 9.61
C GLY A 38 -4.97 -17.17 9.81
N SER A 39 -4.96 -18.02 8.79
CA SER A 39 -4.09 -19.20 8.75
C SER A 39 -2.68 -18.82 8.31
N SER A 40 -1.66 -19.55 8.78
CA SER A 40 -0.26 -19.38 8.34
C SER A 40 -0.06 -19.55 6.83
N ASN A 41 -0.83 -20.44 6.20
CA ASN A 41 -0.84 -20.62 4.74
C ASN A 41 -1.86 -19.72 4.02
N GLY A 42 -2.36 -18.69 4.71
CA GLY A 42 -3.38 -17.78 4.20
C GLY A 42 -2.80 -16.69 3.30
N ALA A 43 -3.67 -15.94 2.65
CA ALA A 43 -3.28 -14.71 1.97
C ALA A 43 -2.97 -13.59 2.97
N PHE A 44 -2.12 -12.66 2.57
CA PHE A 44 -1.82 -11.42 3.30
C PHE A 44 -1.22 -11.61 4.70
N VAL A 45 -0.50 -12.71 4.90
CA VAL A 45 0.18 -12.99 6.17
C VAL A 45 1.37 -12.05 6.36
N ILE A 46 1.42 -11.41 7.53
CA ILE A 46 2.52 -10.54 7.97
C ILE A 46 3.47 -11.30 8.89
N PHE A 47 2.92 -12.11 9.78
CA PHE A 47 3.67 -12.84 10.80
C PHE A 47 2.91 -14.10 11.25
N TRP A 48 3.63 -15.18 11.49
CA TRP A 48 3.15 -16.34 12.25
C TRP A 48 4.35 -16.91 13.02
N ILE A 49 4.07 -17.67 14.08
CA ILE A 49 5.12 -18.30 14.88
C ILE A 49 5.58 -19.55 14.15
N GLU A 50 6.88 -19.64 13.87
CA GLU A 50 7.50 -20.87 13.36
C GLU A 50 8.24 -21.56 14.50
N ASP A 51 9.35 -20.97 14.93
CA ASP A 51 10.27 -21.51 15.93
C ASP A 51 10.49 -20.54 17.10
N GLU A 52 9.89 -19.35 17.07
CA GLU A 52 10.06 -18.35 18.12
C GLU A 52 9.37 -18.76 19.43
N GLU A 53 10.14 -18.78 20.52
CA GLU A 53 9.61 -19.01 21.85
C GLU A 53 9.23 -17.68 22.53
N PHE A 54 7.93 -17.44 22.72
CA PHE A 54 7.42 -16.30 23.47
C PHE A 54 7.06 -16.71 24.89
N LEU A 55 7.72 -16.09 25.88
CA LEU A 55 7.49 -16.38 27.31
C LEU A 55 6.20 -15.74 27.85
N SER A 56 5.61 -14.78 27.13
CA SER A 56 4.35 -14.12 27.49
C SER A 56 3.72 -13.36 26.32
N LEU A 57 2.44 -13.00 26.46
CA LEU A 57 1.73 -12.12 25.51
C LEU A 57 2.42 -10.76 25.34
N ASN A 58 2.96 -10.20 26.44
CA ASN A 58 3.70 -8.94 26.37
C ASN A 58 4.99 -9.07 25.56
N ASN A 59 5.70 -10.20 25.70
CA ASN A 59 6.91 -10.46 24.91
C ASN A 59 6.59 -10.54 23.42
N LEU A 60 5.48 -11.19 23.04
CA LEU A 60 5.00 -11.21 21.66
C LEU A 60 4.67 -9.80 21.16
N GLN A 61 3.90 -9.01 21.91
CA GLN A 61 3.55 -7.65 21.49
C GLN A 61 4.78 -6.74 21.36
N GLU A 62 5.73 -6.82 22.29
CA GLU A 62 7.00 -6.08 22.23
C GLU A 62 7.83 -6.48 21.01
N TYR A 63 7.91 -7.77 20.72
CA TYR A 63 8.57 -8.28 19.51
C TYR A 63 7.92 -7.71 18.25
N LEU A 64 6.60 -7.80 18.11
CA LEU A 64 5.88 -7.27 16.95
C LEU A 64 6.13 -5.76 16.76
N ILE A 65 6.22 -4.99 17.85
CA ILE A 65 6.53 -3.55 17.78
C ILE A 65 7.99 -3.30 17.36
N LYS A 66 8.93 -4.10 17.89
CA LYS A 66 10.35 -3.99 17.62
C LYS A 66 10.66 -4.32 16.16
N GLU A 67 10.11 -5.41 15.66
CA GLU A 67 10.31 -5.92 14.30
C GLU A 67 9.32 -5.31 13.28
N ALA A 68 8.47 -4.36 13.71
CA ALA A 68 7.37 -3.84 12.89
C ALA A 68 7.82 -3.27 11.52
N GLU A 69 9.02 -2.70 11.44
CA GLU A 69 9.54 -2.15 10.19
C GLU A 69 9.91 -3.27 9.20
N ASP A 70 10.66 -4.26 9.66
CA ASP A 70 11.08 -5.41 8.86
C ASP A 70 9.89 -6.28 8.43
N LEU A 71 8.94 -6.52 9.35
CA LEU A 71 7.69 -7.24 9.05
C LEU A 71 6.89 -6.56 7.93
N LEU A 72 6.75 -5.23 8.01
CA LEU A 72 6.00 -4.46 7.03
C LEU A 72 6.74 -4.38 5.68
N GLN A 73 8.06 -4.22 5.72
CA GLN A 73 8.89 -4.20 4.53
C GLN A 73 8.81 -5.52 3.78
N ASN A 74 8.96 -6.65 4.49
CA ASN A 74 8.84 -7.99 3.91
C ASN A 74 7.44 -8.20 3.31
N TYR A 75 6.38 -7.81 4.04
CA TYR A 75 5.02 -7.90 3.52
C TYR A 75 4.85 -7.16 2.19
N TYR A 76 5.28 -5.90 2.09
CA TYR A 76 5.13 -5.10 0.86
C TYR A 76 6.18 -5.40 -0.21
N GLU A 77 7.23 -6.15 0.10
CA GLU A 77 8.11 -6.70 -0.94
C GLU A 77 7.31 -7.57 -1.90
N HIS A 78 6.38 -8.36 -1.37
CA HIS A 78 5.61 -9.34 -2.13
C HIS A 78 4.15 -8.96 -2.33
N SER A 79 3.57 -8.16 -1.43
CA SER A 79 2.14 -7.80 -1.48
C SER A 79 1.93 -6.38 -2.02
N PRO A 80 1.00 -6.17 -2.98
CA PRO A 80 0.57 -4.83 -3.34
C PRO A 80 -0.20 -4.19 -2.17
N ILE A 81 -0.23 -2.86 -2.13
CA ILE A 81 -1.27 -2.20 -1.33
C ILE A 81 -2.64 -2.55 -1.90
N SER A 82 -3.62 -2.74 -1.03
CA SER A 82 -5.01 -3.02 -1.38
C SER A 82 -5.60 -1.92 -2.26
N LYS A 83 -6.55 -2.33 -3.08
CA LYS A 83 -7.26 -1.45 -3.99
C LYS A 83 -7.98 -0.34 -3.25
N GLU A 84 -8.66 -0.69 -2.17
CA GLU A 84 -9.46 0.21 -1.34
C GLU A 84 -8.58 1.33 -0.74
N TYR A 85 -7.41 0.95 -0.20
CA TYR A 85 -6.45 1.92 0.35
C TYR A 85 -5.82 2.78 -0.74
N PHE A 86 -5.41 2.18 -1.86
CA PHE A 86 -4.84 2.89 -2.99
C PHE A 86 -5.79 3.94 -3.54
N GLU A 87 -7.03 3.56 -3.87
CA GLU A 87 -8.02 4.46 -4.49
C GLU A 87 -8.40 5.60 -3.55
N LYS A 88 -8.59 5.30 -2.25
CA LYS A 88 -8.89 6.31 -1.24
C LYS A 88 -7.73 7.31 -1.08
N THR A 89 -6.49 6.81 -1.01
CA THR A 89 -5.30 7.65 -0.83
C THR A 89 -5.06 8.51 -2.06
N LEU A 90 -5.14 7.91 -3.26
CA LEU A 90 -5.00 8.64 -4.51
C LEU A 90 -6.07 9.72 -4.68
N LEU A 91 -7.33 9.44 -4.33
CA LEU A 91 -8.38 10.45 -4.36
C LEU A 91 -8.06 11.63 -3.44
N SER A 92 -7.57 11.37 -2.22
CA SER A 92 -7.15 12.41 -1.29
C SER A 92 -6.00 13.26 -1.85
N LEU A 93 -4.98 12.63 -2.45
CA LEU A 93 -3.86 13.32 -3.08
C LEU A 93 -4.30 14.17 -4.29
N MET A 94 -5.27 13.67 -5.06
CA MET A 94 -5.87 14.43 -6.16
C MET A 94 -6.72 15.62 -5.71
N ASP A 95 -7.35 15.53 -4.54
CA ASP A 95 -8.07 16.65 -3.93
C ASP A 95 -7.10 17.70 -3.36
N GLU A 96 -5.96 17.27 -2.84
CA GLU A 96 -4.90 18.14 -2.31
C GLU A 96 -4.11 18.87 -3.41
N HIS A 97 -3.59 18.14 -4.40
CA HIS A 97 -2.69 18.70 -5.43
C HIS A 97 -3.41 19.07 -6.74
N GLY A 98 -4.67 18.67 -6.87
CA GLY A 98 -5.45 18.86 -8.09
C GLY A 98 -5.36 17.67 -9.05
N LYS A 99 -6.53 17.19 -9.49
CA LYS A 99 -6.69 16.01 -10.35
C LYS A 99 -5.86 16.05 -11.64
N ALA A 100 -5.74 17.23 -12.26
CA ALA A 100 -4.99 17.38 -13.51
C ALA A 100 -3.47 17.31 -13.31
N ALA A 101 -2.95 17.46 -12.09
CA ALA A 101 -1.52 17.42 -11.81
C ALA A 101 -0.92 16.03 -12.07
N PHE A 102 -1.72 14.96 -11.92
CA PHE A 102 -1.35 13.56 -12.14
C PHE A 102 -1.59 13.08 -13.57
N VAL A 103 -1.70 13.99 -14.53
CA VAL A 103 -2.04 13.69 -15.91
C VAL A 103 -0.97 14.23 -16.84
N SER A 104 -0.42 13.37 -17.71
CA SER A 104 0.44 13.80 -18.80
C SER A 104 -0.36 14.01 -20.08
N GLN A 105 0.02 15.05 -20.82
CA GLN A 105 -0.41 15.24 -22.20
C GLN A 105 0.47 14.38 -23.13
N PRO A 106 0.06 14.15 -24.39
CA PRO A 106 0.85 13.35 -25.34
C PRO A 106 2.30 13.85 -25.44
N GLY A 107 3.26 12.96 -25.15
CA GLY A 107 4.71 13.25 -25.21
C GLY A 107 5.25 14.16 -24.09
N GLY A 108 4.42 14.52 -23.11
CA GLY A 108 4.83 15.34 -21.95
C GLY A 108 4.95 14.52 -20.66
N MET A 109 5.38 15.21 -19.60
CA MET A 109 5.35 14.70 -18.23
C MET A 109 4.17 15.32 -17.46
N PRO A 110 3.63 14.63 -16.44
CA PRO A 110 2.68 15.26 -15.53
C PRO A 110 3.40 16.30 -14.65
N GLU A 111 2.67 17.04 -13.83
CA GLU A 111 3.29 17.85 -12.75
C GLU A 111 3.71 16.94 -11.58
N LYS A 112 2.90 15.91 -11.32
CA LYS A 112 3.06 14.96 -10.22
C LYS A 112 2.96 13.53 -10.73
N SER A 113 3.81 12.66 -10.22
CA SER A 113 3.69 11.21 -10.41
C SER A 113 3.63 10.51 -9.06
N LEU A 114 3.28 9.23 -9.05
CA LEU A 114 3.06 8.46 -7.83
C LEU A 114 4.05 7.31 -7.73
N ILE A 115 4.50 7.00 -6.52
CA ILE A 115 5.20 5.75 -6.25
C ILE A 115 4.70 5.14 -4.96
N THR A 116 4.67 3.81 -4.90
CA THR A 116 4.37 3.10 -3.66
C THR A 116 5.65 2.76 -2.92
N SER A 117 5.66 3.02 -1.62
CA SER A 117 6.78 2.67 -0.74
C SER A 117 6.25 2.24 0.63
N ASN A 118 6.66 1.06 1.10
CA ASN A 118 6.37 0.53 2.43
C ASN A 118 4.92 0.73 2.91
N GLY A 119 3.97 0.37 2.05
CA GLY A 119 2.55 0.43 2.38
C GLY A 119 1.89 1.80 2.25
N ASP A 120 2.59 2.76 1.64
CA ASP A 120 2.09 4.11 1.39
C ASP A 120 2.22 4.53 -0.08
N LEU A 121 1.45 5.57 -0.44
CA LEU A 121 1.44 6.16 -1.78
C LEU A 121 2.02 7.57 -1.73
N LEU A 122 3.19 7.75 -2.32
CA LEU A 122 3.97 8.99 -2.28
C LEU A 122 3.82 9.78 -3.58
N VAL A 123 3.79 11.10 -3.46
CA VAL A 123 3.79 12.03 -4.59
C VAL A 123 5.22 12.44 -4.91
N LEU A 124 5.59 12.30 -6.18
CA LEU A 124 6.86 12.72 -6.74
C LEU A 124 6.70 13.97 -7.60
N THR A 125 7.80 14.70 -7.74
CA THR A 125 7.96 15.92 -8.55
C THR A 125 9.20 15.82 -9.42
N GLU A 126 9.42 16.75 -10.35
CA GLU A 126 10.61 16.74 -11.20
C GLU A 126 11.95 16.78 -10.44
N GLU A 127 11.96 17.19 -9.18
CA GLU A 127 13.14 17.18 -8.30
C GLU A 127 13.54 15.76 -7.89
N ASP A 128 12.61 14.80 -7.94
CA ASP A 128 12.84 13.41 -7.57
C ASP A 128 13.43 12.63 -8.74
N TYR A 129 14.59 11.98 -8.52
CA TYR A 129 15.29 11.23 -9.59
C TYR A 129 14.44 10.10 -10.22
N ILE A 130 13.48 9.58 -9.48
CA ILE A 130 12.54 8.52 -9.89
C ILE A 130 11.24 9.04 -10.50
N PHE A 131 11.02 10.35 -10.55
CA PHE A 131 9.78 10.99 -11.01
C PHE A 131 9.25 10.43 -12.32
N LYS A 132 10.14 10.23 -13.30
CA LYS A 132 9.81 9.73 -14.63
C LYS A 132 9.31 8.28 -14.68
N TYR A 133 9.55 7.52 -13.62
CA TYR A 133 9.11 6.14 -13.47
C TYR A 133 7.87 6.00 -12.59
N GLY A 134 7.38 7.10 -12.02
CA GLY A 134 6.16 7.09 -11.23
C GLY A 134 4.92 6.83 -12.08
N LEU A 135 3.85 6.39 -11.41
CA LEU A 135 2.54 6.18 -11.97
C LEU A 135 1.81 7.52 -12.18
N TYR A 136 1.22 7.71 -13.34
CA TYR A 136 0.36 8.84 -13.70
C TYR A 136 -0.54 8.45 -14.88
N LEU A 137 -1.60 9.22 -15.12
CA LEU A 137 -2.48 8.99 -16.27
C LEU A 137 -1.88 9.61 -17.53
N ASN A 138 -1.56 8.79 -18.52
CA ASN A 138 -1.14 9.27 -19.84
C ASN A 138 -2.34 9.43 -20.79
N LEU A 139 -2.52 10.63 -21.35
CA LEU A 139 -3.58 10.90 -22.32
C LEU A 139 -3.08 10.68 -23.75
N GLU A 140 -3.93 10.06 -24.58
CA GLU A 140 -3.67 9.87 -26.02
C GLU A 140 -3.85 11.17 -26.81
N ASP A 141 -4.80 12.00 -26.39
CA ASP A 141 -5.14 13.26 -27.03
C ASP A 141 -4.75 14.47 -26.17
N LYS A 142 -4.43 15.58 -26.84
CA LYS A 142 -4.23 16.86 -26.15
C LYS A 142 -5.58 17.40 -25.67
N LEU A 143 -5.75 17.45 -24.36
CA LEU A 143 -7.00 17.86 -23.71
C LEU A 143 -6.79 19.11 -22.87
N ASN A 144 -7.84 19.93 -22.75
CA ASN A 144 -7.81 21.07 -21.85
C ASN A 144 -7.82 20.60 -20.38
N PRO A 145 -7.35 21.43 -19.42
CA PRO A 145 -7.19 21.02 -18.02
C PRO A 145 -8.49 20.51 -17.37
N LYS A 146 -9.65 21.06 -17.75
CA LYS A 146 -10.95 20.64 -17.21
C LYS A 146 -11.32 19.22 -17.64
N ILE A 147 -11.05 18.87 -18.89
CA ILE A 147 -11.27 17.52 -19.40
C ILE A 147 -10.22 16.55 -18.85
N SER A 148 -8.95 16.97 -18.75
CA SER A 148 -7.90 16.17 -18.10
C SER A 148 -8.25 15.82 -16.66
N ALA A 149 -8.76 16.77 -15.87
CA ALA A 149 -9.23 16.51 -14.51
C ALA A 149 -10.41 15.52 -14.46
N LEU A 150 -11.32 15.57 -15.45
CA LEU A 150 -12.42 14.61 -15.54
C LEU A 150 -11.91 13.19 -15.88
N LYS A 151 -10.92 13.09 -16.78
CA LYS A 151 -10.27 11.83 -17.12
C LYS A 151 -9.53 11.23 -15.92
N ALA A 152 -8.79 12.04 -15.16
CA ALA A 152 -8.15 11.61 -13.91
C ALA A 152 -9.18 11.09 -12.88
N LYS A 153 -10.32 11.78 -12.74
CA LYS A 153 -11.41 11.31 -11.88
C LYS A 153 -11.95 9.95 -12.34
N HIS A 154 -12.20 9.80 -13.64
CA HIS A 154 -12.69 8.54 -14.20
C HIS A 154 -11.66 7.40 -14.05
N TRP A 155 -10.37 7.71 -14.19
CA TRP A 155 -9.26 6.77 -14.03
C TRP A 155 -9.27 6.08 -12.66
N ILE A 156 -9.52 6.83 -11.58
CA ILE A 156 -9.74 6.25 -10.25
C ILE A 156 -11.08 5.50 -10.20
N GLN A 157 -12.18 6.15 -10.58
CA GLN A 157 -13.53 5.60 -10.39
C GLN A 157 -13.81 4.30 -11.16
N SER A 158 -13.09 4.08 -12.26
CA SER A 158 -13.19 2.85 -13.06
C SER A 158 -12.33 1.70 -12.52
N GLY A 159 -11.46 1.96 -11.55
CA GLY A 159 -10.45 1.01 -11.05
C GLY A 159 -9.24 0.85 -11.97
N THR A 160 -9.20 1.56 -13.11
CA THR A 160 -8.07 1.50 -14.04
C THR A 160 -6.76 1.98 -13.39
N ALA A 161 -6.83 2.98 -12.51
CA ALA A 161 -5.66 3.45 -11.78
C ALA A 161 -4.97 2.35 -10.96
N TYR A 162 -5.75 1.47 -10.33
CA TYR A 162 -5.21 0.34 -9.59
C TYR A 162 -4.61 -0.72 -10.52
N ASN A 163 -5.27 -0.99 -11.66
CA ASN A 163 -4.72 -1.92 -12.65
C ASN A 163 -3.38 -1.42 -13.22
N ASP A 164 -3.27 -0.11 -13.48
CA ASP A 164 -2.02 0.50 -13.94
C ASP A 164 -0.93 0.44 -12.85
N TYR A 165 -1.31 0.66 -11.58
CA TYR A 165 -0.41 0.45 -10.44
C TYR A 165 0.14 -0.98 -10.40
N ILE A 166 -0.73 -1.99 -10.53
CA ILE A 166 -0.31 -3.40 -10.57
C ILE A 166 0.57 -3.63 -11.80
N ALA A 167 0.19 -3.13 -12.98
CA ALA A 167 0.92 -3.29 -14.25
C ALA A 167 2.37 -2.78 -14.17
N VAL A 168 2.58 -1.62 -13.54
CA VAL A 168 3.92 -1.03 -13.36
C VAL A 168 4.77 -1.83 -12.38
N ASN A 169 4.14 -2.57 -11.46
CA ASN A 169 4.81 -3.35 -10.43
C ASN A 169 4.72 -4.87 -10.66
N VAL A 170 4.34 -5.33 -11.86
CA VAL A 170 4.10 -6.76 -12.14
C VAL A 170 5.32 -7.61 -11.76
N PHE A 171 6.54 -7.19 -12.11
CA PHE A 171 7.75 -7.95 -11.76
C PHE A 171 7.97 -8.13 -10.26
N ARG A 172 7.43 -7.24 -9.43
CA ARG A 172 7.48 -7.34 -7.97
C ARG A 172 6.45 -8.33 -7.44
N PHE A 173 5.28 -8.42 -8.07
CA PHE A 173 4.14 -9.21 -7.61
C PHE A 173 3.95 -10.55 -8.34
N SER A 174 4.63 -10.78 -9.47
CA SER A 174 4.54 -12.01 -10.27
C SER A 174 5.22 -13.22 -9.64
N SER A 175 5.86 -13.05 -8.48
CA SER A 175 6.53 -14.11 -7.71
C SER A 175 5.60 -14.78 -6.69
N ILE A 176 4.32 -14.38 -6.64
CA ILE A 176 3.31 -15.04 -5.81
C ILE A 176 2.77 -16.23 -6.62
N GLU A 177 3.50 -17.36 -6.58
CA GLU A 177 2.99 -18.69 -7.00
C GLU A 177 2.45 -19.48 -5.79
#